data_AF-A0A396Q4E7-F1
#
_entry.id   AF-A0A396Q4E7-F1
#
_cell.length_a   1.000
_cell.length_b   1.000
_cell.length_c   1.000
_cell.angle_alpha   90.00
_cell.angle_beta   90.00
_cell.angle_gamma   90.00
#
_symmetry.space_group_name_H-M   'P 1'
#
loop_
_entity.id
_entity.type
_entity.pdbx_description
1 polymer ?
#
loop_
_entity_poly.entity_id
_entity_poly.type
_entity_poly.pdbx_seq_one_letter_code
_entity_poly.pdbx_strand_id
1 'polypeptide(L)'
;MYVADSSFIQDPRKSVVENGKYCTQKYSTHEVEAIYHALKVTRNKYPMDLRGIGLANESWIVKYKARYVLFEMIIQLLELSDNPLDEFSKSIAYVTKGAFFRKYAINFFEKSKPFVSDETLMKFSSFQPLNIHLTYAKVYESEHEYEKAISCMEAAQKYGGSENLYFKQKINELECKLVKNSPKRSRTMSEDDVQFEKDIRFAARYLIDYFNVNYI
;
A
#
# COMPACT_ATOMS: atom_id res chain seq x y z
N MET A 1 -13.69 12.66 8.49
CA MET A 1 -13.26 11.48 7.71
C MET A 1 -12.85 11.94 6.31
N TYR A 2 -11.60 11.70 5.93
CA TYR A 2 -11.04 11.91 4.60
C TYR A 2 -11.43 10.75 3.69
N VAL A 3 -12.34 11.03 2.77
CA VAL A 3 -12.79 10.08 1.75
C VAL A 3 -11.98 10.30 0.48
N ALA A 4 -11.33 9.29 -0.09
CA ALA A 4 -10.57 9.45 -1.33
C ALA A 4 -11.43 10.07 -2.46
N ASP A 5 -10.87 11.00 -3.21
CA ASP A 5 -11.58 11.77 -4.21
C ASP A 5 -11.86 10.92 -5.46
N SER A 6 -13.13 10.56 -5.64
CA SER A 6 -13.60 9.76 -6.77
C SER A 6 -14.08 10.60 -7.97
N SER A 7 -13.82 11.92 -7.98
CA SER A 7 -14.28 12.81 -9.06
C SER A 7 -13.54 12.55 -10.37
N PHE A 8 -12.28 12.09 -10.29
CA PHE A 8 -11.54 11.60 -11.44
C PHE A 8 -11.70 10.08 -11.56
N ILE A 9 -12.55 9.66 -12.49
CA ILE A 9 -12.76 8.23 -12.78
C ILE A 9 -11.72 7.79 -13.80
N GLN A 10 -10.73 7.00 -13.36
CA GLN A 10 -9.76 6.44 -14.28
C GLN A 10 -10.40 5.39 -15.21
N ASP A 11 -10.34 5.61 -16.53
CA ASP A 11 -10.72 4.63 -17.54
C ASP A 11 -9.53 3.70 -17.85
N PRO A 12 -9.58 2.41 -17.46
CA PRO A 12 -8.50 1.47 -17.70
C PRO A 12 -8.16 1.27 -19.17
N ARG A 13 -9.14 1.45 -20.06
CA ARG A 13 -9.00 1.24 -21.52
C ARG A 13 -8.12 2.30 -22.18
N LYS A 14 -7.88 3.41 -21.49
CA LYS A 14 -6.98 4.48 -21.94
C LYS A 14 -5.54 4.26 -21.51
N SER A 15 -5.20 3.12 -20.90
CA SER A 15 -3.82 2.81 -20.51
C SER A 15 -3.03 2.33 -21.71
N VAL A 16 -1.73 2.62 -21.76
CA VAL A 16 -0.85 2.10 -22.82
C VAL A 16 -0.58 0.61 -22.59
N VAL A 17 -0.97 -0.22 -23.56
CA VAL A 17 -0.82 -1.68 -23.55
C VAL A 17 -0.05 -2.10 -24.80
N GLU A 18 1.00 -2.91 -24.63
CA GLU A 18 1.80 -3.50 -25.70
C GLU A 18 1.82 -5.02 -25.50
N ASN A 19 1.56 -5.80 -26.56
CA ASN A 19 1.49 -7.27 -26.51
C ASN A 19 0.56 -7.82 -25.41
N GLY A 20 -0.57 -7.14 -25.16
CA GLY A 20 -1.56 -7.53 -24.16
C GLY A 20 -1.13 -7.28 -22.70
N LYS A 21 0.01 -6.61 -22.46
CA LYS A 21 0.50 -6.22 -21.13
C LYS A 21 0.63 -4.70 -21.04
N TYR A 22 0.52 -4.13 -19.83
CA TYR A 22 0.76 -2.71 -19.64
C TYR A 22 2.21 -2.35 -20.00
N CYS A 23 2.39 -1.34 -20.84
CA CYS A 23 3.72 -0.79 -21.13
C CYS A 23 4.15 0.09 -19.95
N THR A 24 5.18 -0.33 -19.22
CA THR A 24 5.72 0.37 -18.04
C THR A 24 6.55 1.60 -18.39
N GLN A 25 6.97 1.73 -19.65
CA GLN A 25 7.85 2.79 -20.14
C GLN A 25 7.08 3.97 -20.76
N LYS A 26 5.80 3.79 -21.11
CA LYS A 26 4.96 4.82 -21.76
C LYS A 26 3.71 5.05 -20.94
N TYR A 27 3.32 6.31 -20.80
CA TYR A 27 2.11 6.72 -20.08
C TYR A 27 1.21 7.50 -21.03
N SER A 28 -0.09 7.17 -21.03
CA SER A 28 -1.06 7.98 -21.75
C SER A 28 -1.35 9.26 -20.97
N THR A 29 -1.90 10.26 -21.67
CA THR A 29 -2.38 11.50 -21.01
C THR A 29 -3.34 11.19 -19.87
N HIS A 30 -4.23 10.21 -20.04
CA HIS A 30 -5.19 9.81 -19.01
C HIS A 30 -4.52 9.24 -17.75
N GLU A 31 -3.42 8.51 -17.90
CA GLU A 31 -2.63 7.98 -16.77
C GLU A 31 -1.89 9.11 -16.04
N VAL A 32 -1.31 10.05 -16.79
CA VAL A 32 -0.61 11.21 -16.23
C VAL A 32 -1.59 12.14 -15.50
N GLU A 33 -2.79 12.37 -16.05
CA GLU A 33 -3.85 13.15 -15.42
C GLU A 33 -4.34 12.49 -14.11
N ALA A 34 -4.45 11.17 -14.07
CA ALA A 34 -4.81 10.44 -12.84
C ALA A 34 -3.80 10.68 -11.71
N ILE A 35 -2.51 10.61 -12.04
CA ILE A 35 -1.41 10.86 -11.11
C ILE A 35 -1.45 12.32 -10.64
N TYR A 36 -1.54 13.26 -11.59
CA TYR A 36 -1.60 14.69 -11.28
C TYR A 36 -2.80 15.04 -10.39
N HIS A 37 -3.97 14.44 -10.66
CA HIS A 37 -5.18 14.64 -9.85
C HIS A 37 -4.96 14.20 -8.40
N ALA A 38 -4.42 13.00 -8.18
CA ALA A 38 -4.13 12.50 -6.84
C ALA A 38 -3.16 13.42 -6.08
N LEU A 39 -2.10 13.89 -6.75
CA LEU A 39 -1.12 14.82 -6.19
C LEU A 39 -1.74 16.18 -5.82
N LYS A 40 -2.59 16.74 -6.72
CA LYS A 40 -3.27 18.01 -6.53
C LYS A 40 -4.29 17.93 -5.38
N VAL A 41 -5.11 16.87 -5.34
CA VAL A 41 -6.04 16.63 -4.25
C VAL A 41 -5.29 16.51 -2.93
N THR A 42 -4.19 15.74 -2.91
CA THR A 42 -3.37 15.57 -1.71
C THR A 42 -2.89 16.92 -1.16
N ARG A 43 -2.33 17.77 -2.02
CA ARG A 43 -1.82 19.10 -1.65
C ARG A 43 -2.90 20.00 -1.04
N ASN A 44 -4.09 19.98 -1.62
CA ASN A 44 -5.16 20.92 -1.31
C ASN A 44 -6.03 20.48 -0.12
N LYS A 45 -6.19 19.17 0.06
CA LYS A 45 -7.13 18.59 1.03
C LYS A 45 -6.48 18.25 2.36
N TYR A 46 -5.21 17.87 2.36
CA TYR A 46 -4.52 17.39 3.56
C TYR A 46 -3.57 18.45 4.10
N PRO A 47 -3.62 18.72 5.42
CA PRO A 47 -2.54 19.41 6.14
C PRO A 47 -1.18 18.77 5.88
N MET A 48 -0.11 19.55 5.94
CA MET A 48 1.23 19.14 5.52
C MET A 48 1.70 17.84 6.21
N ASP A 49 1.47 17.73 7.51
CA ASP A 49 1.77 16.57 8.35
C ASP A 49 0.95 15.31 8.02
N LEU A 50 -0.12 15.44 7.24
CA LEU A 50 -0.98 14.33 6.81
C LEU A 50 -0.84 14.01 5.31
N ARG A 51 0.08 14.65 4.59
CA ARG A 51 0.17 14.50 3.13
C ARG A 51 0.74 13.16 2.68
N GLY A 52 1.67 12.55 3.43
CA GLY A 52 2.14 11.18 3.14
C GLY A 52 0.99 10.18 3.13
N ILE A 53 0.24 10.13 4.24
CA ILE A 53 -0.93 9.24 4.38
C ILE A 53 -2.10 9.67 3.50
N GLY A 54 -2.24 10.98 3.25
CA GLY A 54 -3.19 11.54 2.31
C GLY A 54 -2.94 11.03 0.88
N LEU A 55 -1.69 11.06 0.42
CA LEU A 55 -1.32 10.53 -0.89
C LEU A 55 -1.61 9.03 -0.97
N ALA A 56 -1.29 8.27 0.09
CA ALA A 56 -1.62 6.84 0.15
C ALA A 56 -3.14 6.60 0.04
N ASN A 57 -3.94 7.43 0.71
CA ASN A 57 -5.41 7.34 0.70
C ASN A 57 -5.98 7.64 -0.69
N GLU A 58 -5.50 8.70 -1.36
CA GLU A 58 -5.92 9.07 -2.73
C GLU A 58 -5.45 8.03 -3.76
N SER A 59 -4.26 7.46 -3.59
CA SER A 59 -3.69 6.45 -4.49
C SER A 59 -4.44 5.12 -4.46
N TRP A 60 -5.11 4.81 -3.34
CA TRP A 60 -5.78 3.52 -3.13
C TRP A 60 -6.88 3.22 -4.16
N ILE A 61 -7.58 4.25 -4.64
CA ILE A 61 -8.70 4.11 -5.59
C ILE A 61 -8.26 4.22 -7.06
N VAL A 62 -7.09 4.80 -7.33
CA VAL A 62 -6.47 4.84 -8.67
C VAL A 62 -6.20 3.40 -9.13
N LYS A 63 -6.27 3.07 -10.41
CA LYS A 63 -6.15 1.70 -10.93
C LYS A 63 -4.83 1.50 -11.70
N TYR A 64 -4.35 0.25 -11.70
CA TYR A 64 -3.25 -0.25 -12.54
C TYR A 64 -1.96 0.57 -12.44
N LYS A 65 -1.32 0.89 -13.57
CA LYS A 65 0.03 1.47 -13.64
C LYS A 65 0.18 2.76 -12.85
N ALA A 66 -0.79 3.68 -12.96
CA ALA A 66 -0.78 4.94 -12.22
C ALA A 66 -0.76 4.73 -10.69
N ARG A 67 -1.45 3.71 -10.18
CA ARG A 67 -1.41 3.35 -8.76
C ARG A 67 0.01 2.97 -8.33
N TYR A 68 0.69 2.11 -9.10
CA TYR A 68 2.05 1.68 -8.78
C TYR A 68 3.04 2.83 -8.75
N VAL A 69 2.92 3.77 -9.70
CA VAL A 69 3.73 4.99 -9.72
C VAL A 69 3.47 5.83 -8.48
N LEU A 70 2.22 6.09 -8.13
CA LEU A 70 1.89 6.90 -6.94
C LEU A 70 2.43 6.29 -5.64
N PHE A 71 2.34 4.97 -5.46
CA PHE A 71 2.91 4.32 -4.28
C PHE A 71 4.45 4.33 -4.29
N GLU A 72 5.09 4.22 -5.45
CA GLU A 72 6.54 4.41 -5.56
C GLU A 72 6.96 5.87 -5.28
N MET A 73 6.13 6.86 -5.64
CA MET A 73 6.37 8.25 -5.26
C MET A 73 6.34 8.43 -3.74
N ILE A 74 5.40 7.79 -3.03
CA ILE A 74 5.36 7.81 -1.55
C ILE A 74 6.66 7.28 -0.97
N ILE A 75 7.19 6.18 -1.50
CA ILE A 75 8.45 5.61 -1.03
C ILE A 75 9.62 6.57 -1.25
N GLN A 76 9.71 7.20 -2.42
CA GLN A 76 10.81 8.11 -2.74
C GLN A 76 10.73 9.43 -1.98
N LEU A 77 9.53 10.01 -1.85
CA LEU A 77 9.32 11.30 -1.18
C LEU A 77 9.55 11.20 0.34
N LEU A 78 9.20 10.06 0.94
CA LEU A 78 9.29 9.83 2.38
C LEU A 78 10.54 9.04 2.80
N GLU A 79 11.52 8.86 1.91
CA GLU A 79 12.70 8.01 2.13
C GLU A 79 13.43 8.37 3.43
N LEU A 80 13.56 9.68 3.70
CA LEU A 80 14.25 10.23 4.87
C LEU A 80 13.33 10.57 6.05
N SER A 81 12.01 10.44 5.89
CA SER A 81 11.06 10.74 6.98
C SER A 81 11.02 9.61 7.99
N ASP A 82 11.11 9.96 9.27
CA ASP A 82 10.92 9.09 10.42
C ASP A 82 9.57 9.33 11.13
N ASN A 83 8.71 10.21 10.58
CA ASN A 83 7.38 10.45 11.12
C ASN A 83 6.55 9.15 11.09
N PRO A 84 5.87 8.76 12.19
CA PRO A 84 5.13 7.51 12.23
C PRO A 84 4.02 7.36 11.18
N LEU A 85 3.35 8.43 10.77
CA LEU A 85 2.36 8.39 9.70
C LEU A 85 3.00 8.20 8.32
N ASP A 86 4.19 8.74 8.12
CA ASP A 86 4.96 8.52 6.90
C ASP A 86 5.52 7.10 6.86
N GLU A 87 5.97 6.57 7.99
CA GLU A 87 6.34 5.16 8.14
C GLU A 87 5.16 4.23 7.82
N PHE A 88 3.96 4.55 8.32
CA PHE A 88 2.75 3.82 7.92
C PHE A 88 2.45 3.97 6.41
N SER A 89 2.66 5.15 5.84
CA SER A 89 2.42 5.39 4.41
C SER A 89 3.38 4.59 3.53
N LYS A 90 4.67 4.54 3.89
CA LYS A 90 5.67 3.66 3.28
C LYS A 90 5.26 2.20 3.43
N SER A 91 4.78 1.79 4.60
CA SER A 91 4.36 0.41 4.85
C SER A 91 3.26 -0.02 3.88
N ILE A 92 2.22 0.80 3.70
CA ILE A 92 1.14 0.58 2.72
C ILE A 92 1.68 0.57 1.29
N ALA A 93 2.57 1.50 0.93
CA ALA A 93 3.18 1.53 -0.39
C ALA A 93 3.91 0.21 -0.71
N TYR A 94 4.72 -0.31 0.21
CA TYR A 94 5.40 -1.59 0.04
C TYR A 94 4.46 -2.79 0.01
N VAL A 95 3.32 -2.75 0.73
CA VAL A 95 2.27 -3.79 0.58
C VAL A 95 1.81 -3.90 -0.88
N THR A 96 1.64 -2.76 -1.56
CA THR A 96 1.15 -2.74 -2.95
C THR A 96 2.15 -3.30 -3.96
N LYS A 97 3.46 -3.29 -3.64
CA LYS A 97 4.53 -3.88 -4.49
C LYS A 97 4.58 -5.40 -4.39
N GLY A 98 3.90 -6.00 -3.42
CA GLY A 98 3.69 -7.44 -3.36
C GLY A 98 4.86 -8.24 -2.76
N ALA A 99 5.03 -9.48 -3.23
CA ALA A 99 5.71 -10.53 -2.47
C ALA A 99 7.17 -10.24 -2.11
N PHE A 100 7.92 -9.61 -3.00
CA PHE A 100 9.35 -9.33 -2.80
C PHE A 100 9.62 -8.22 -1.79
N PHE A 101 8.59 -7.41 -1.50
CA PHE A 101 8.71 -6.22 -0.68
C PHE A 101 8.02 -6.33 0.69
N ARG A 102 7.42 -7.49 0.99
CA ARG A 102 6.70 -7.72 2.25
C ARG A 102 7.53 -7.42 3.50
N LYS A 103 8.82 -7.77 3.50
CA LYS A 103 9.71 -7.47 4.63
C LYS A 103 9.86 -5.97 4.88
N TYR A 104 9.93 -5.16 3.82
CA TYR A 104 9.91 -3.69 3.95
C TYR A 104 8.57 -3.21 4.48
N ALA A 105 7.46 -3.74 3.95
CA ALA A 105 6.11 -3.43 4.42
C ALA A 105 5.92 -3.73 5.91
N ILE A 106 6.41 -4.88 6.38
CA ILE A 106 6.40 -5.29 7.79
C ILE A 106 7.25 -4.34 8.63
N ASN A 107 8.50 -4.11 8.24
CA ASN A 107 9.43 -3.26 8.99
C ASN A 107 8.86 -1.86 9.24
N PHE A 108 8.28 -1.23 8.21
CA PHE A 108 7.71 0.11 8.34
C PHE A 108 6.37 0.12 9.10
N PHE A 109 5.58 -0.95 9.00
CA PHE A 109 4.37 -1.09 9.81
C PHE A 109 4.69 -1.25 11.29
N GLU A 110 5.68 -2.07 11.64
CA GLU A 110 6.07 -2.28 13.03
C GLU A 110 6.67 -1.04 13.68
N LYS A 111 7.41 -0.24 12.92
CA LYS A 111 7.90 1.07 13.38
C LYS A 111 6.78 2.06 13.66
N SER A 112 5.73 2.08 12.83
CA SER A 112 4.62 3.03 12.97
C SER A 112 3.56 2.61 13.99
N LYS A 113 3.32 1.31 14.15
CA LYS A 113 2.23 0.74 14.96
C LYS A 113 2.13 1.27 16.40
N PRO A 114 3.22 1.50 17.16
CA PRO A 114 3.12 2.03 18.52
C PRO A 114 2.60 3.47 18.60
N PHE A 115 2.72 4.23 17.51
CA PHE A 115 2.45 5.67 17.47
C PHE A 115 1.23 6.04 16.63
N VAL A 116 0.82 5.16 15.71
CA VAL A 116 -0.36 5.36 14.85
C VAL A 116 -1.54 4.55 15.38
N SER A 117 -2.40 5.21 16.14
CA SER A 117 -3.63 4.61 16.70
C SER A 117 -4.66 4.27 15.62
N ASP A 118 -5.50 3.27 15.87
CA ASP A 118 -6.65 2.94 15.02
C ASP A 118 -7.62 4.12 14.81
N GLU A 119 -7.83 4.96 15.83
CA GLU A 119 -8.64 6.18 15.74
C GLU A 119 -8.10 7.18 14.71
N THR A 120 -6.77 7.25 14.58
CA THR A 120 -6.11 8.07 13.57
C THR A 120 -6.32 7.48 12.18
N LEU A 121 -6.20 6.16 12.03
CA LEU A 121 -6.43 5.47 10.75
C LEU A 121 -7.89 5.57 10.29
N MET A 122 -8.86 5.51 11.21
CA MET A 122 -10.30 5.70 10.91
C MET A 122 -10.62 7.05 10.28
N LYS A 123 -9.75 8.06 10.43
CA LYS A 123 -9.90 9.32 9.72
C LYS A 123 -9.78 9.16 8.21
N PHE A 124 -9.21 8.07 7.68
CA PHE A 124 -8.99 7.84 6.25
C PHE A 124 -9.84 6.68 5.77
N SER A 125 -10.66 6.90 4.72
CA SER A 125 -11.60 5.88 4.22
C SER A 125 -10.90 4.61 3.75
N SER A 126 -9.67 4.73 3.21
CA SER A 126 -8.92 3.59 2.69
C SER A 126 -8.26 2.73 3.77
N PHE A 127 -8.15 3.23 5.02
CA PHE A 127 -7.36 2.61 6.09
C PHE A 127 -8.18 2.21 7.31
N GLN A 128 -9.42 1.77 7.10
CA GLN A 128 -10.24 1.24 8.18
C GLN A 128 -9.49 0.12 8.93
N PRO A 129 -9.41 0.16 10.29
CA PRO A 129 -8.60 -0.76 11.08
C PRO A 129 -8.83 -2.24 10.77
N LEU A 130 -10.09 -2.65 10.55
CA LEU A 130 -10.43 -3.99 10.08
C LEU A 130 -9.62 -4.40 8.84
N ASN A 131 -9.58 -3.55 7.82
CA ASN A 131 -8.90 -3.83 6.57
C ASN A 131 -7.38 -3.82 6.73
N ILE A 132 -6.84 -2.93 7.57
CA ILE A 132 -5.40 -2.85 7.85
C ILE A 132 -4.94 -4.13 8.56
N HIS A 133 -5.63 -4.55 9.61
CA HIS A 133 -5.30 -5.77 10.33
C HIS A 133 -5.45 -7.02 9.46
N LEU A 134 -6.51 -7.13 8.65
CA LEU A 134 -6.64 -8.23 7.68
C LEU A 134 -5.53 -8.23 6.63
N THR A 135 -5.10 -7.05 6.18
CA THR A 135 -3.98 -6.92 5.23
C THR A 135 -2.69 -7.41 5.85
N TYR A 136 -2.34 -6.93 7.05
CA TYR A 136 -1.11 -7.34 7.71
C TYR A 136 -1.14 -8.78 8.21
N ALA A 137 -2.30 -9.32 8.61
CA ALA A 137 -2.45 -10.75 8.89
C ALA A 137 -2.01 -11.61 7.70
N LYS A 138 -2.45 -11.25 6.47
CA LYS A 138 -2.04 -11.94 5.23
C LYS A 138 -0.56 -11.75 4.91
N VAL A 139 -0.02 -10.56 5.15
CA VAL A 139 1.41 -10.26 4.91
C VAL A 139 2.29 -11.08 5.85
N TYR A 140 1.99 -11.09 7.15
CA TYR A 140 2.70 -11.91 8.15
C TYR A 140 2.55 -13.40 7.88
N GLU A 141 1.34 -13.89 7.57
CA GLU A 141 1.11 -15.29 7.19
C GLU A 141 1.98 -15.68 5.99
N SER A 142 2.08 -14.81 4.98
CA SER A 142 2.91 -15.05 3.79
C SER A 142 4.41 -15.05 4.06
N GLU A 143 4.84 -14.40 5.14
CA GLU A 143 6.22 -14.38 5.62
C GLU A 143 6.49 -15.46 6.69
N HIS A 144 5.50 -16.31 6.99
CA HIS A 144 5.53 -17.37 8.00
C HIS A 144 5.68 -16.84 9.45
N GLU A 145 5.35 -15.57 9.68
CA GLU A 145 5.29 -14.96 11.02
C GLU A 145 3.90 -15.18 11.64
N TYR A 146 3.56 -16.45 11.88
CA TYR A 146 2.19 -16.86 12.21
C TYR A 146 1.66 -16.26 13.52
N GLU A 147 2.48 -16.08 14.55
CA GLU A 147 2.08 -15.43 15.81
C GLU A 147 1.60 -13.98 15.58
N LYS A 148 2.33 -13.22 14.75
CA LYS A 148 1.95 -11.85 14.38
C LYS A 148 0.72 -11.84 13.48
N ALA A 149 0.57 -12.84 12.60
CA ALA A 149 -0.62 -13.01 11.79
C ALA A 149 -1.86 -13.26 12.66
N ILE A 150 -1.76 -14.13 13.68
CA ILE A 150 -2.81 -14.39 14.68
C ILE A 150 -3.16 -13.11 15.43
N SER A 151 -2.16 -12.39 15.95
CA SER A 151 -2.35 -11.12 16.66
C SER A 151 -3.10 -10.09 15.79
N CYS A 152 -2.82 -10.04 14.49
CA CYS A 152 -3.56 -9.18 13.56
C CYS A 152 -5.00 -9.67 13.33
N MET A 153 -5.23 -10.99 13.23
CA MET A 153 -6.59 -11.53 13.10
C MET A 153 -7.45 -11.25 14.33
N GLU A 154 -6.89 -11.36 15.54
CA GLU A 154 -7.58 -11.01 16.79
C GLU A 154 -7.91 -9.51 16.84
N ALA A 155 -6.97 -8.65 16.43
CA ALA A 155 -7.22 -7.22 16.31
C ALA A 155 -8.33 -6.92 15.29
N ALA A 156 -8.32 -7.59 14.13
CA ALA A 156 -9.36 -7.47 13.12
C ALA A 156 -10.73 -7.92 13.65
N GLN A 157 -10.80 -8.99 14.45
CA GLN A 157 -12.04 -9.52 15.02
C GLN A 157 -12.76 -8.49 15.90
N LYS A 158 -12.02 -7.62 16.61
CA LYS A 158 -12.60 -6.53 17.41
C LYS A 158 -13.47 -5.59 16.56
N TYR A 159 -13.13 -5.42 15.29
CA TYR A 159 -13.86 -4.57 14.34
C TYR A 159 -14.84 -5.34 13.45
N GLY A 160 -14.57 -6.62 13.19
CA GLY A 160 -15.38 -7.48 12.31
C GLY A 160 -16.49 -8.28 13.02
N GLY A 161 -16.59 -8.16 14.35
CA GLY A 161 -17.58 -8.82 15.19
C GLY A 161 -17.05 -10.10 15.85
N SER A 162 -17.22 -10.22 17.17
CA SER A 162 -16.73 -11.37 17.97
C SER A 162 -17.31 -12.71 17.53
N GLU A 163 -18.57 -12.72 17.10
CA GLU A 163 -19.29 -13.93 16.68
C GLU A 163 -19.06 -14.32 15.22
N ASN A 164 -18.28 -13.53 14.48
CA ASN A 164 -18.00 -13.87 13.09
C ASN A 164 -17.06 -15.08 13.02
N LEU A 165 -17.62 -16.21 12.57
CA LEU A 165 -16.94 -17.50 12.47
C LEU A 165 -15.69 -17.46 11.57
N TYR A 166 -15.61 -16.52 10.63
CA TYR A 166 -14.43 -16.34 9.77
C TYR A 166 -13.14 -16.14 10.59
N PHE A 167 -13.17 -15.29 11.63
CA PHE A 167 -11.98 -15.02 12.44
C PHE A 167 -11.56 -16.25 13.24
N LYS A 168 -12.52 -16.93 13.88
CA LYS A 168 -12.28 -18.16 14.65
C LYS A 168 -11.66 -19.24 13.77
N GLN A 169 -12.22 -19.47 12.58
CA GLN A 169 -11.69 -20.43 11.61
C GLN A 169 -10.28 -20.05 11.15
N LYS A 170 -10.06 -18.78 10.80
CA LYS A 170 -8.77 -18.34 10.28
C LYS A 170 -7.66 -18.36 11.33
N ILE A 171 -7.97 -18.04 12.60
CA ILE A 171 -7.02 -18.16 13.72
C ILE A 171 -6.62 -19.63 13.90
N ASN A 172 -7.58 -20.55 13.95
CA ASN A 172 -7.31 -21.99 14.06
C ASN A 172 -6.43 -22.51 12.90
N GLU A 173 -6.65 -22.03 11.67
CA GLU A 173 -5.78 -22.36 10.53
C GLU A 173 -4.34 -21.87 10.74
N LEU A 174 -4.15 -20.66 11.26
CA LEU A 174 -2.83 -20.08 11.52
C LEU A 174 -2.13 -20.81 12.67
N GLU A 175 -2.85 -21.21 13.72
CA GLU A 175 -2.32 -22.04 14.81
C GLU A 175 -1.85 -23.41 14.28
N CYS A 176 -2.64 -24.06 13.42
CA CYS A 176 -2.21 -25.29 12.74
C CYS A 176 -0.92 -25.08 11.93
N LYS A 177 -0.79 -23.95 11.22
CA LYS A 177 0.41 -23.61 10.44
C LYS A 177 1.61 -23.32 11.34
N LEU A 178 1.40 -22.66 12.48
CA LEU A 178 2.42 -22.39 13.48
C LEU A 178 3.00 -23.69 14.03
N VAL A 179 2.15 -24.67 14.37
CA VAL A 179 2.58 -26.00 14.82
C VAL A 179 3.32 -26.76 13.72
N LYS A 180 2.78 -26.76 12.49
CA LYS A 180 3.41 -27.46 11.36
C LYS A 180 4.76 -26.85 10.97
N ASN A 181 4.92 -25.54 11.15
CA ASN A 181 6.11 -24.73 10.88
C ASN A 181 6.82 -25.11 9.56
N SER A 182 6.07 -25.18 8.46
CA SER A 182 6.62 -25.58 7.18
C SER A 182 7.67 -24.56 6.69
N PRO A 183 8.79 -25.01 6.10
CA PRO A 183 9.83 -24.12 5.63
C PRO A 183 9.31 -23.21 4.53
N LYS A 184 9.70 -21.93 4.59
CA LYS A 184 9.36 -20.95 3.57
C LYS A 184 10.17 -21.21 2.31
N ARG A 185 9.50 -21.31 1.16
CA ARG A 185 10.19 -21.40 -0.13
C ARG A 185 10.87 -20.07 -0.44
N SER A 186 12.15 -20.14 -0.81
CA SER A 186 12.85 -18.99 -1.38
C SER A 186 12.19 -18.57 -2.69
N ARG A 187 12.09 -17.26 -2.93
CA ARG A 187 11.55 -16.70 -4.16
C ARG A 187 12.57 -15.70 -4.71
N THR A 188 12.93 -15.88 -5.97
CA THR A 188 13.77 -14.92 -6.71
C THR A 188 12.87 -14.10 -7.64
N MET A 189 13.19 -12.82 -7.81
CA MET A 189 12.52 -11.98 -8.81
C MET A 189 12.88 -12.46 -10.22
N SER A 190 11.89 -12.52 -11.10
CA SER A 190 12.15 -12.72 -12.53
C SER A 190 12.79 -11.46 -13.12
N GLU A 191 13.43 -11.58 -14.28
CA GLU A 191 13.95 -10.41 -15.01
C GLU A 191 12.84 -9.42 -15.36
N ASP A 192 11.66 -9.92 -15.75
CA ASP A 192 10.46 -9.12 -16.01
C ASP A 192 10.03 -8.31 -14.76
N ASP A 193 10.00 -8.94 -13.58
CA ASP A 193 9.65 -8.27 -12.33
C ASP A 193 10.69 -7.20 -11.97
N VAL A 194 11.98 -7.48 -12.17
CA VAL A 194 13.06 -6.51 -11.92
C VAL A 194 12.93 -5.31 -12.87
N GLN A 195 12.66 -5.55 -14.15
CA GLN A 195 12.50 -4.48 -15.12
C GLN A 195 11.26 -3.63 -14.84
N PHE A 196 10.14 -4.27 -14.48
CA PHE A 196 8.92 -3.58 -14.04
C PHE A 196 9.21 -2.61 -12.90
N GLU A 197 9.91 -3.07 -11.85
CA GLU A 197 10.24 -2.22 -10.70
C GLU A 197 11.17 -1.05 -11.05
N LYS A 198 12.13 -1.27 -11.95
CA LYS A 198 13.00 -0.20 -12.47
C LYS A 198 12.21 0.86 -13.23
N ASP A 199 11.32 0.44 -14.10
CA ASP A 199 10.50 1.35 -14.92
C ASP A 199 9.55 2.19 -14.05
N ILE A 200 8.88 1.56 -13.07
CA ILE A 200 8.01 2.26 -12.13
C ILE A 200 8.81 3.27 -11.28
N ARG A 201 10.00 2.89 -10.79
CA ARG A 201 10.89 3.79 -10.04
C ARG A 201 11.32 5.00 -10.87
N PHE A 202 11.71 4.76 -12.12
CA PHE A 202 12.09 5.83 -13.04
C PHE A 202 10.92 6.78 -13.33
N ALA A 203 9.74 6.23 -13.64
CA ALA A 203 8.54 7.01 -13.91
C ALA A 203 8.12 7.85 -12.70
N ALA A 204 8.14 7.28 -11.50
CA ALA A 204 7.85 8.01 -10.27
C ALA A 204 8.79 9.18 -10.06
N ARG A 205 10.11 8.98 -10.22
CA ARG A 205 11.11 10.05 -10.10
C ARG A 205 10.89 11.15 -11.13
N TYR A 206 10.73 10.77 -12.40
CA TYR A 206 10.46 11.70 -13.49
C TYR A 206 9.21 12.55 -13.21
N LEU A 207 8.13 11.94 -12.71
CA LEU A 207 6.87 12.64 -12.45
C LEU A 207 6.91 13.49 -11.17
N ILE A 208 7.69 13.10 -10.15
CA ILE A 208 7.99 13.96 -9.00
C ILE A 208 8.63 15.27 -9.49
N ASP A 209 9.65 15.16 -10.33
CA ASP A 209 10.36 16.33 -10.87
C ASP A 209 9.47 17.15 -11.81
N TYR A 210 8.77 16.49 -12.73
CA TYR A 210 7.89 17.11 -13.71
C TYR A 210 6.76 17.93 -13.06
N PHE A 211 6.16 17.41 -11.98
CA PHE A 211 5.12 18.12 -11.24
C PHE A 211 5.66 18.99 -10.09
N ASN A 212 6.98 19.04 -9.89
CA ASN A 212 7.65 19.75 -8.81
C ASN A 212 7.05 19.42 -7.42
N VAL A 213 6.96 18.12 -7.11
CA VAL A 213 6.39 17.64 -5.83
C VAL A 213 7.45 17.77 -4.73
N ASN A 214 7.33 18.81 -3.92
CA ASN A 214 8.24 19.11 -2.79
C ASN A 214 7.49 19.34 -1.47
N TYR A 215 6.26 18.84 -1.39
CA TYR A 215 5.27 19.24 -0.38
C TYR A 215 4.64 18.05 0.34
N ILE A 216 5.07 16.83 0.00
CA ILE A 216 4.70 15.56 0.64
C ILE A 216 5.73 15.29 1.73
#